data_AF-A0A1E5UHS5-F1
#
_entry.id   AF-A0A1E5UHS5-F1
#
_cell.length_a   1.000
_cell.length_b   1.000
_cell.length_c   1.000
_cell.angle_alpha   90.00
_cell.angle_beta   90.00
_cell.angle_gamma   90.00
#
_symmetry.space_group_name_H-M   'P 1'
#
loop_
_entity.id
_entity.type
_entity.pdbx_description
1 polymer ?
#
loop_
_entity_poly.entity_id
_entity_poly.type
_entity_poly.pdbx_seq_one_letter_code
_entity_poly.pdbx_strand_id
1 'polypeptide(L)'
;MDDIAKEFSISKKTLYQKYSHKENLICDVLDFMSKEGLDEVDRIRQEYKCPIESLLVSGARMDEITCKEKNIFDIQLLKYYPDIFHSHQISISVRIIKILKEDYETGVEIGYFRRGISIDLYIKFLITLFFSAEISPLFTEEKNKKKLSVAMKLLYLDAIVTDEGKQRLNELKEKYQYSNI
;
A
#
# COMPACT_ATOMS: atom_id res chain seq x y z
N MET A 1 -19.80 -15.71 -10.81
CA MET A 1 -21.09 -15.61 -10.10
C MET A 1 -21.53 -16.98 -9.60
N ASP A 2 -21.54 -17.99 -10.47
CA ASP A 2 -21.90 -19.37 -10.09
C ASP A 2 -20.99 -19.95 -9.01
N ASP A 3 -19.67 -19.92 -9.23
CA ASP A 3 -18.70 -20.43 -8.27
C ASP A 3 -18.74 -19.63 -6.95
N ILE A 4 -18.95 -18.32 -7.05
CA ILE A 4 -19.09 -17.42 -5.88
C ILE A 4 -20.31 -17.82 -5.05
N ALA A 5 -21.48 -17.96 -5.68
CA ALA A 5 -22.70 -18.36 -4.98
C ALA A 5 -22.56 -19.74 -4.32
N LYS A 6 -21.89 -20.68 -5.01
CA LYS A 6 -21.57 -22.01 -4.49
C LYS A 6 -20.67 -21.94 -3.25
N GLU A 7 -19.60 -21.15 -3.30
CA GLU A 7 -18.65 -20.98 -2.19
C GLU A 7 -19.35 -20.39 -0.96
N PHE A 8 -20.23 -19.41 -1.15
CA PHE A 8 -21.03 -18.81 -0.07
C PHE A 8 -22.23 -19.67 0.36
N SER A 9 -22.47 -20.83 -0.26
CA SER A 9 -23.64 -21.68 -0.01
C SER A 9 -24.98 -20.94 -0.13
N ILE A 10 -25.08 -19.99 -1.08
CA ILE A 10 -26.29 -19.22 -1.38
C ILE A 10 -26.78 -19.48 -2.80
N SER A 11 -28.04 -19.16 -3.08
CA SER A 11 -28.56 -19.24 -4.44
C SER A 11 -27.95 -18.13 -5.32
N LYS A 12 -27.75 -18.42 -6.62
CA LYS A 12 -27.39 -17.39 -7.61
C LYS A 12 -28.36 -16.22 -7.58
N LYS A 13 -29.67 -16.51 -7.41
CA LYS A 13 -30.72 -15.50 -7.31
C LYS A 13 -30.47 -14.53 -6.14
N THR A 14 -30.04 -15.06 -4.99
CA THR A 14 -29.67 -14.25 -3.82
C THR A 14 -28.47 -13.35 -4.11
N LEU A 15 -27.45 -13.87 -4.80
CA LEU A 15 -26.30 -13.06 -5.19
C LEU A 15 -26.68 -11.96 -6.19
N TYR A 16 -27.50 -12.27 -7.19
CA TYR A 16 -27.99 -11.30 -8.20
C TYR A 16 -28.94 -10.25 -7.63
N GLN A 17 -29.63 -10.53 -6.52
CA GLN A 17 -30.40 -9.52 -5.79
C GLN A 17 -29.52 -8.40 -5.23
N LYS A 18 -28.24 -8.69 -4.92
CA LYS A 18 -27.27 -7.69 -4.46
C LYS A 18 -26.43 -7.13 -5.61
N TYR A 19 -26.00 -7.98 -6.53
CA TYR A 19 -25.08 -7.61 -7.60
C TYR A 19 -25.62 -8.02 -8.97
N SER A 20 -26.10 -7.03 -9.72
CA SER A 20 -26.60 -7.23 -11.09
C SER A 20 -25.49 -7.68 -12.04
N HIS A 21 -24.27 -7.19 -11.82
CA HIS A 21 -23.09 -7.42 -12.63
C HIS A 21 -21.90 -7.81 -11.76
N LYS A 22 -20.98 -8.62 -12.31
CA LYS A 22 -19.79 -9.10 -11.58
C LYS A 22 -18.85 -7.94 -11.24
N GLU A 23 -18.81 -6.94 -12.10
CA GLU A 23 -18.04 -5.71 -11.99
C GLU A 23 -18.40 -4.95 -10.71
N ASN A 24 -19.69 -4.84 -10.38
CA ASN A 24 -20.15 -4.19 -9.15
C ASN A 24 -19.63 -4.91 -7.90
N LEU A 25 -19.66 -6.25 -7.91
CA LEU A 25 -19.10 -7.05 -6.83
C LEU A 25 -17.58 -6.85 -6.70
N ILE A 26 -16.87 -6.77 -7.82
CA ILE A 26 -15.43 -6.52 -7.83
C ILE A 26 -15.12 -5.15 -7.21
N CYS A 27 -15.86 -4.10 -7.60
CA CYS A 27 -15.68 -2.76 -7.02
C CYS A 27 -15.90 -2.74 -5.50
N ASP A 28 -17.00 -3.34 -5.01
CA ASP A 28 -17.29 -3.36 -3.58
C ASP A 28 -16.23 -4.13 -2.78
N VAL A 29 -15.69 -5.22 -3.33
CA VAL A 29 -14.59 -5.98 -2.70
C VAL A 29 -13.31 -5.13 -2.66
N LEU A 30 -12.98 -4.44 -3.74
CA LEU A 30 -11.82 -3.56 -3.82
C LEU A 30 -11.92 -2.40 -2.82
N ASP A 31 -13.07 -1.76 -2.73
CA ASP A 31 -13.33 -0.67 -1.78
C ASP A 31 -13.23 -1.16 -0.33
N PHE A 32 -13.76 -2.33 -0.04
CA PHE A 32 -13.60 -2.98 1.27
C PHE A 32 -12.12 -3.22 1.60
N MET A 33 -11.36 -3.81 0.68
CA MET A 33 -9.93 -4.09 0.88
C MET A 33 -9.12 -2.81 1.08
N SER A 34 -9.42 -1.75 0.32
CA SER A 34 -8.80 -0.44 0.48
C SER A 34 -9.12 0.19 1.83
N LYS A 35 -10.37 0.09 2.27
CA LYS A 35 -10.80 0.62 3.56
C LYS A 35 -10.07 -0.06 4.71
N GLU A 36 -10.04 -1.39 4.75
CA GLU A 36 -9.33 -2.15 5.78
C GLU A 36 -7.85 -1.75 5.86
N GLY A 37 -7.21 -1.60 4.70
CA GLY A 37 -5.83 -1.13 4.64
C GLY A 37 -5.66 0.29 5.17
N LEU A 38 -6.47 1.24 4.70
CA LEU A 38 -6.39 2.64 5.12
C LEU A 38 -6.68 2.82 6.62
N ASP A 39 -7.64 2.06 7.15
CA ASP A 39 -7.97 2.05 8.58
C ASP A 39 -6.77 1.54 9.41
N GLU A 40 -6.04 0.53 8.93
CA GLU A 40 -4.81 0.07 9.61
C GLU A 40 -3.68 1.11 9.54
N VAL A 41 -3.51 1.81 8.42
CA VAL A 41 -2.54 2.92 8.33
C VAL A 41 -2.89 4.01 9.34
N ASP A 42 -4.17 4.39 9.46
CA ASP A 42 -4.61 5.39 10.43
C ASP A 42 -4.35 4.93 11.88
N ARG A 43 -4.54 3.63 12.20
CA ARG A 43 -4.16 3.06 13.51
C ARG A 43 -2.66 3.15 13.78
N ILE A 44 -1.83 2.81 12.79
CA ILE A 44 -0.37 2.87 12.92
C ILE A 44 0.09 4.31 13.14
N ARG A 45 -0.50 5.30 12.47
CA ARG A 45 -0.19 6.72 12.69
C ARG A 45 -0.63 7.22 14.09
N GLN A 46 -1.63 6.59 14.68
CA GLN A 46 -2.00 6.87 16.07
C GLN A 46 -0.97 6.31 17.06
N GLU A 47 -0.44 5.11 16.79
CA GLU A 47 0.55 4.41 17.62
C GLU A 47 1.96 4.99 17.48
N TYR A 48 2.38 5.31 16.25
CA TYR A 48 3.73 5.78 15.91
C TYR A 48 3.70 7.23 15.40
N LYS A 49 4.19 8.16 16.23
CA LYS A 49 4.22 9.60 15.90
C LYS A 49 5.38 10.01 14.99
N CYS A 50 6.44 9.20 14.92
CA CYS A 50 7.55 9.46 14.01
C CYS A 50 7.14 9.04 12.58
N PRO A 51 7.16 9.93 11.58
CA PRO A 51 6.73 9.61 10.22
C PRO A 51 7.61 8.55 9.55
N ILE A 52 8.92 8.52 9.87
CA ILE A 52 9.84 7.47 9.39
C ILE A 52 9.40 6.10 9.92
N GLU A 53 9.14 6.01 11.22
CA GLU A 53 8.75 4.76 11.87
C GLU A 53 7.38 4.30 11.42
N SER A 54 6.41 5.22 11.34
CA SER A 54 5.06 4.94 10.86
C SER A 54 5.07 4.37 9.44
N LEU A 55 5.86 4.94 8.52
CA LEU A 55 5.99 4.42 7.16
C LEU A 55 6.64 3.03 7.13
N LEU A 56 7.67 2.77 7.94
CA LEU A 56 8.31 1.45 8.00
C LEU A 56 7.38 0.37 8.57
N VAL A 57 6.67 0.68 9.66
CA VAL A 57 5.77 -0.27 10.34
C VAL A 57 4.51 -0.53 9.52
N SER A 58 3.98 0.48 8.81
CA SER A 58 2.80 0.31 7.95
C SER A 58 2.98 -0.74 6.87
N GLY A 59 4.21 -1.02 6.45
CA GLY A 59 4.49 -2.05 5.43
C GLY A 59 4.31 -3.43 6.00
N ALA A 60 4.99 -3.69 7.11
CA ALA A 60 4.97 -5.00 7.75
C ALA A 60 3.54 -5.45 8.11
N ARG A 61 2.72 -4.54 8.67
CA ARG A 61 1.33 -4.88 9.04
C ARG A 61 0.41 -4.98 7.84
N MET A 62 0.59 -4.14 6.81
CA MET A 62 -0.13 -4.29 5.55
C MET A 62 0.18 -5.62 4.89
N ASP A 63 1.45 -6.01 4.82
CA ASP A 63 1.90 -7.26 4.20
C ASP A 63 1.32 -8.50 4.93
N GLU A 64 1.06 -8.39 6.24
CA GLU A 64 0.39 -9.42 7.05
C GLU A 64 -1.11 -9.52 6.74
N ILE A 65 -1.79 -8.38 6.55
CA ILE A 65 -3.21 -8.30 6.17
C ILE A 65 -3.41 -8.72 4.70
N THR A 66 -2.43 -8.44 3.84
CA THR A 66 -2.46 -8.70 2.40
C THR A 66 -1.74 -10.00 2.06
N CYS A 67 -2.23 -11.13 2.58
CA CYS A 67 -1.64 -12.44 2.34
C CYS A 67 -1.66 -12.89 0.84
N LYS A 68 -0.77 -13.87 0.58
CA LYS A 68 -0.27 -14.54 -0.65
C LYS A 68 -1.07 -14.54 -1.97
N GLU A 69 -2.38 -14.34 -1.99
CA GLU A 69 -3.22 -14.50 -3.20
C GLU A 69 -3.39 -13.20 -4.01
N LYS A 70 -3.00 -12.05 -3.44
CA LYS A 70 -3.18 -10.73 -4.07
C LYS A 70 -2.52 -10.57 -5.43
N ASN A 71 -1.31 -11.11 -5.63
CA ASN A 71 -0.59 -10.88 -6.89
C ASN A 71 -1.36 -11.45 -8.09
N ILE A 72 -1.92 -12.66 -7.96
CA ILE A 72 -2.75 -13.25 -9.02
C ILE A 72 -4.05 -12.44 -9.18
N PHE A 73 -4.66 -12.01 -8.09
CA PHE A 73 -5.86 -11.17 -8.13
C PHE A 73 -5.60 -9.85 -8.88
N ASP A 74 -4.55 -9.12 -8.55
CA ASP A 74 -4.20 -7.83 -9.18
C ASP A 74 -3.81 -8.02 -10.66
N ILE A 75 -3.05 -9.08 -10.99
CA ILE A 75 -2.72 -9.42 -12.38
C ILE A 75 -3.99 -9.74 -13.18
N GLN A 76 -4.91 -10.55 -12.63
CA GLN A 76 -6.16 -10.89 -13.30
C GLN A 76 -7.08 -9.68 -13.42
N LEU A 77 -7.14 -8.84 -12.39
CA LEU A 77 -7.92 -7.61 -12.38
C LEU A 77 -7.43 -6.66 -13.48
N LEU A 78 -6.12 -6.45 -13.59
CA LEU A 78 -5.55 -5.65 -14.67
C LEU A 78 -5.81 -6.29 -16.06
N LYS A 79 -5.69 -7.60 -16.18
CA LYS A 79 -5.87 -8.30 -17.47
C LYS A 79 -7.31 -8.25 -17.98
N TYR A 80 -8.29 -8.46 -17.10
CA TYR A 80 -9.70 -8.64 -17.49
C TYR A 80 -10.57 -7.41 -17.22
N TYR A 81 -10.16 -6.53 -16.30
CA TYR A 81 -10.91 -5.34 -15.88
C TYR A 81 -9.98 -4.12 -15.69
N PRO A 82 -9.22 -3.71 -16.72
CA PRO A 82 -8.21 -2.65 -16.59
C PRO A 82 -8.79 -1.31 -16.12
N ASP A 83 -9.99 -0.95 -16.56
CA ASP A 83 -10.64 0.31 -16.15
C ASP A 83 -10.99 0.31 -14.65
N ILE A 84 -11.44 -0.83 -14.11
CA ILE A 84 -11.71 -0.98 -12.68
C ILE A 84 -10.40 -0.90 -11.89
N PHE A 85 -9.35 -1.60 -12.36
CA PHE A 85 -8.03 -1.56 -11.76
C PHE A 85 -7.48 -0.12 -11.67
N HIS A 86 -7.47 0.62 -12.78
CA HIS A 86 -6.94 1.99 -12.80
C HIS A 86 -7.80 2.96 -11.99
N SER A 87 -9.13 2.83 -12.03
CA SER A 87 -10.03 3.64 -11.21
C SER A 87 -9.79 3.40 -9.72
N HIS A 88 -9.57 2.13 -9.34
CA HIS A 88 -9.25 1.76 -7.98
C HIS A 88 -7.90 2.34 -7.52
N GLN A 89 -6.85 2.23 -8.33
CA GLN A 89 -5.54 2.83 -8.05
C GLN A 89 -5.64 4.33 -7.81
N ILE A 90 -6.39 5.05 -8.66
CA ILE A 90 -6.60 6.50 -8.50
C ILE A 90 -7.33 6.78 -7.19
N SER A 91 -8.43 6.06 -6.91
CA SER A 91 -9.25 6.23 -5.72
C SER A 91 -8.44 6.09 -4.42
N ILE A 92 -7.71 4.98 -4.25
CA ILE A 92 -6.92 4.75 -3.04
C ILE A 92 -5.74 5.73 -2.93
N SER A 93 -5.14 6.12 -4.06
CA SER A 93 -4.01 7.06 -4.09
C SER A 93 -4.37 8.43 -3.52
N VAL A 94 -5.60 8.90 -3.66
CA VAL A 94 -6.03 10.21 -3.10
C VAL A 94 -5.78 10.26 -1.59
N ARG A 95 -6.17 9.21 -0.86
CA ARG A 95 -5.99 9.16 0.59
C ARG A 95 -4.53 8.92 0.98
N ILE A 96 -3.83 8.03 0.28
CA ILE A 96 -2.40 7.75 0.54
C ILE A 96 -1.55 9.01 0.33
N ILE A 97 -1.80 9.77 -0.74
CA ILE A 97 -1.11 11.03 -1.01
C ILE A 97 -1.32 12.01 0.14
N LYS A 98 -2.56 12.16 0.62
CA LYS A 98 -2.86 13.04 1.74
C LYS A 98 -2.07 12.64 3.00
N ILE A 99 -2.09 11.36 3.35
CA ILE A 99 -1.37 10.82 4.51
C ILE A 99 0.14 11.11 4.40
N LEU A 100 0.75 10.78 3.27
CA LEU A 100 2.19 10.96 3.07
C LEU A 100 2.61 12.44 3.05
N LYS A 101 1.73 13.34 2.60
CA LYS A 101 1.96 14.79 2.69
C LYS A 101 1.96 15.29 4.13
N GLU A 102 0.97 14.88 4.93
CA GLU A 102 0.89 15.22 6.36
C GLU A 102 2.12 14.69 7.14
N ASP A 103 2.53 13.45 6.84
CA ASP A 103 3.72 12.85 7.43
C ASP A 103 5.00 13.58 6.99
N TYR A 104 5.05 14.05 5.74
CA TYR A 104 6.16 14.87 5.25
C TYR A 104 6.24 16.21 5.98
N GLU A 105 5.12 16.93 6.12
CA GLU A 105 5.04 18.20 6.84
C GLU A 105 5.52 18.03 8.29
N THR A 106 5.02 17.00 8.98
CA THR A 106 5.46 16.64 10.34
C THR A 106 6.97 16.36 10.39
N GLY A 107 7.49 15.59 9.43
CA GLY A 107 8.92 15.27 9.37
C GLY A 107 9.81 16.48 9.10
N VAL A 108 9.32 17.47 8.34
CA VAL A 108 10.00 18.76 8.13
C VAL A 108 9.99 19.61 9.40
N GLU A 109 8.91 19.59 10.17
CA GLU A 109 8.78 20.32 11.44
C GLU A 109 9.75 19.79 12.49
N ILE A 110 9.89 18.46 12.62
CA ILE A 110 10.80 17.82 13.58
C ILE A 110 12.25 17.70 13.06
N GLY A 111 12.54 18.22 11.87
CA GLY A 111 13.89 18.26 11.30
C GLY A 111 14.40 16.96 10.70
N TYR A 112 13.54 15.97 10.47
CA TYR A 112 13.90 14.68 9.88
C TYR A 112 13.80 14.64 8.35
N PHE A 113 13.00 15.51 7.74
CA PHE A 113 12.86 15.59 6.29
C PHE A 113 13.36 16.91 5.72
N ARG A 114 13.93 16.83 4.51
CA ARG A 114 14.48 17.97 3.77
C ARG A 114 13.37 18.93 3.33
N ARG A 115 13.65 20.22 3.41
CA ARG A 115 12.81 21.30 2.83
C ARG A 115 13.15 21.49 1.35
N GLY A 116 12.20 22.07 0.60
CA GLY A 116 12.43 22.51 -0.79
C GLY A 116 12.48 21.40 -1.82
N ILE A 117 11.96 20.20 -1.50
CA ILE A 117 11.81 19.10 -2.45
C ILE A 117 10.40 19.08 -3.04
N SER A 118 10.27 18.58 -4.26
CA SER A 118 8.98 18.38 -4.93
C SER A 118 8.24 17.16 -4.37
N ILE A 119 7.83 17.21 -3.10
CA ILE A 119 7.28 16.05 -2.37
C ILE A 119 6.13 15.37 -3.10
N ASP A 120 5.28 16.14 -3.78
CA ASP A 120 4.17 15.63 -4.60
C ASP A 120 4.62 14.63 -5.68
N LEU A 121 5.79 14.83 -6.28
CA LEU A 121 6.36 13.91 -7.25
C LEU A 121 6.93 12.67 -6.58
N TYR A 122 7.63 12.84 -5.45
CA TYR A 122 8.28 11.73 -4.74
C TYR A 122 7.24 10.76 -4.17
N ILE A 123 6.14 11.28 -3.63
CA ILE A 123 4.98 10.49 -3.20
C ILE A 123 4.38 9.73 -4.38
N LYS A 124 4.18 10.38 -5.53
CA LYS A 124 3.66 9.72 -6.74
C LYS A 124 4.61 8.62 -7.22
N PHE A 125 5.92 8.86 -7.22
CA PHE A 125 6.91 7.84 -7.56
C PHE A 125 6.83 6.63 -6.64
N LEU A 126 6.73 6.86 -5.32
CA LEU A 126 6.59 5.78 -4.34
C LEU A 126 5.33 4.95 -4.61
N ILE A 127 4.17 5.61 -4.77
CA ILE A 127 2.89 4.92 -5.01
C ILE A 127 2.92 4.16 -6.34
N THR A 128 3.44 4.77 -7.40
CA THR A 128 3.62 4.11 -8.69
C THR A 128 4.53 2.89 -8.56
N LEU A 129 5.62 3.01 -7.81
CA LEU A 129 6.56 1.92 -7.58
C LEU A 129 5.88 0.73 -6.87
N PHE A 130 5.10 0.97 -5.81
CA PHE A 130 4.31 -0.07 -5.15
C PHE A 130 3.38 -0.80 -6.12
N PHE A 131 2.55 -0.05 -6.85
CA PHE A 131 1.60 -0.66 -7.78
C PHE A 131 2.29 -1.43 -8.91
N SER A 132 3.41 -0.90 -9.41
CA SER A 132 4.13 -1.50 -10.53
C SER A 132 4.87 -2.76 -10.10
N ALA A 133 5.43 -2.76 -8.88
CA ALA A 133 6.14 -3.89 -8.32
C ALA A 133 5.22 -5.10 -8.09
N GLU A 134 3.95 -4.87 -7.74
CA GLU A 134 2.98 -5.96 -7.54
C GLU A 134 2.72 -6.76 -8.81
N ILE A 135 2.53 -6.09 -9.95
CA ILE A 135 2.19 -6.73 -11.23
C ILE A 135 3.39 -7.02 -12.14
N SER A 136 4.60 -6.61 -11.74
CA SER A 136 5.78 -6.70 -12.59
C SER A 136 6.34 -8.13 -12.65
N PRO A 137 6.66 -8.65 -13.86
CA PRO A 137 7.29 -9.96 -14.00
C PRO A 137 8.68 -10.03 -13.36
N LEU A 138 9.33 -8.88 -13.14
CA LEU A 138 10.66 -8.79 -12.53
C LEU A 138 10.70 -9.26 -11.07
N PHE A 139 9.55 -9.26 -10.38
CA PHE A 139 9.44 -9.67 -8.97
C PHE A 139 8.71 -11.00 -8.80
N THR A 140 8.52 -11.78 -9.87
CA THR A 140 7.83 -13.08 -9.82
C THR A 140 8.55 -14.12 -8.96
N GLU A 141 9.88 -14.07 -8.91
CA GLU A 141 10.70 -14.98 -8.08
C GLU A 141 10.89 -14.48 -6.64
N GLU A 142 10.61 -13.20 -6.38
CA GLU A 142 10.75 -12.61 -5.03
C GLU A 142 9.52 -12.96 -4.19
N LYS A 143 9.67 -14.04 -3.41
CA LYS A 143 8.62 -14.55 -2.52
C LYS A 143 8.46 -13.68 -1.27
N ASN A 144 9.47 -12.88 -0.92
CA ASN A 144 9.43 -12.02 0.26
C ASN A 144 8.88 -10.63 -0.09
N LYS A 145 7.55 -10.53 -0.14
CA LYS A 145 6.84 -9.26 -0.38
C LYS A 145 7.19 -8.19 0.65
N LYS A 146 7.42 -8.58 1.91
CA LYS A 146 7.89 -7.67 2.96
C LYS A 146 9.23 -7.04 2.62
N LYS A 147 10.18 -7.82 2.11
CA LYS A 147 11.49 -7.31 1.68
C LYS A 147 11.34 -6.28 0.56
N LEU A 148 10.50 -6.57 -0.44
CA LEU A 148 10.22 -5.66 -1.55
C LEU A 148 9.57 -4.36 -1.06
N SER A 149 8.54 -4.47 -0.22
CA SER A 149 7.83 -3.35 0.42
C SER A 149 8.79 -2.44 1.20
N VAL A 150 9.66 -3.02 2.04
CA VAL A 150 10.66 -2.27 2.80
C VAL A 150 11.67 -1.59 1.87
N ALA A 151 12.21 -2.29 0.87
CA ALA A 151 13.19 -1.71 -0.06
C ALA A 151 12.65 -0.46 -0.79
N MET A 152 11.39 -0.50 -1.26
CA MET A 152 10.76 0.66 -1.90
C MET A 152 10.60 1.85 -0.95
N LYS A 153 10.28 1.59 0.32
CA LYS A 153 10.17 2.63 1.36
C LYS A 153 11.51 3.23 1.71
N LEU A 154 12.55 2.40 1.81
CA LEU A 154 13.91 2.87 2.06
C LEU A 154 14.39 3.77 0.92
N LEU A 155 14.14 3.39 -0.34
CA LEU A 155 14.44 4.23 -1.50
C LEU A 155 13.79 5.62 -1.40
N TYR A 156 12.52 5.69 -0.98
CA TYR A 156 11.81 6.94 -0.77
C TYR A 156 12.37 7.73 0.42
N LEU A 157 12.57 7.08 1.57
CA LEU A 157 13.07 7.72 2.78
C LEU A 157 14.48 8.28 2.59
N ASP A 158 15.40 7.50 2.02
CA ASP A 158 16.78 7.95 1.74
C ASP A 158 16.82 9.18 0.82
N ALA A 159 15.81 9.35 -0.04
CA ALA A 159 15.69 10.51 -0.92
C ALA A 159 15.21 11.78 -0.21
N ILE A 160 14.53 11.67 0.94
CA ILE A 160 13.88 12.80 1.62
C ILE A 160 14.43 13.12 3.02
N VAL A 161 15.15 12.21 3.67
CA VAL A 161 15.67 12.42 5.03
C VAL A 161 16.85 13.39 5.09
N THR A 162 16.92 14.20 6.16
CA THR A 162 18.12 14.96 6.56
C THR A 162 19.18 14.04 7.16
N ASP A 163 20.32 14.59 7.60
CA ASP A 163 21.34 13.80 8.30
C ASP A 163 20.82 13.29 9.66
N GLU A 164 20.07 14.12 10.39
CA GLU A 164 19.37 13.72 11.63
C GLU A 164 18.29 12.66 11.35
N GLY A 165 17.51 12.84 10.28
CA GLY A 165 16.53 11.86 9.85
C GLY A 165 17.17 10.53 9.43
N LYS A 166 18.37 10.58 8.83
CA LYS A 166 19.13 9.39 8.45
C LYS A 166 19.66 8.64 9.67
N GLN A 167 20.11 9.34 10.71
CA GLN A 167 20.45 8.72 11.98
C GLN A 167 19.23 7.98 12.56
N ARG A 168 18.07 8.65 12.63
CA ARG A 168 16.83 8.04 13.11
C ARG A 168 16.41 6.84 12.27
N LEU A 169 16.54 6.92 10.94
CA LEU A 169 16.24 5.82 10.03
C LEU A 169 17.13 4.59 10.32
N ASN A 170 18.41 4.79 10.58
CA ASN A 170 19.33 3.69 10.90
C ASN A 170 18.99 3.02 12.24
N GLU A 171 18.66 3.79 13.27
CA GLU A 171 18.17 3.23 14.56
C GLU A 171 16.93 2.36 14.35
N LEU A 172 16.00 2.82 13.50
CA LEU A 172 14.78 2.09 13.18
C LEU A 172 15.07 0.82 12.35
N LYS A 173 16.02 0.88 11.40
CA LYS A 173 16.46 -0.30 10.64
C LYS A 173 16.99 -1.37 11.59
N GLU A 174 17.78 -1.00 12.59
CA GLU A 174 18.27 -1.95 13.60
C GLU A 174 17.14 -2.49 14.48
N LYS A 175 16.28 -1.61 15.02
CA LYS A 175 15.14 -1.97 15.88
C LYS A 175 14.22 -3.00 15.22
N TYR A 176 13.93 -2.82 13.93
CA TYR A 176 13.02 -3.68 13.17
C TYR A 176 13.73 -4.75 12.32
N GLN A 177 15.05 -4.92 12.49
CA GLN A 177 15.86 -5.92 11.80
C GLN A 177 15.86 -5.79 10.25
N TYR A 178 15.80 -4.55 9.75
CA TYR A 178 15.90 -4.22 8.33
C TYR A 178 17.33 -3.91 7.85
N SER A 179 18.34 -4.12 8.68
CA SER A 179 19.75 -3.77 8.37
C SER A 179 20.37 -4.54 7.18
N ASN A 180 19.72 -5.62 6.72
CA ASN A 180 20.22 -6.50 5.65
C ASN A 180 19.36 -6.42 4.35
N ILE A 181 18.51 -5.40 4.21
CA ILE A 181 17.70 -5.13 3.02
C ILE A 181 18.34 -3.99 2.23
#